data_AF-B9RV46-F1
#
_entry.id   AF-B9RV46-F1
#
_cell.length_a   1.000
_cell.length_b   1.000
_cell.length_c   1.000
_cell.angle_alpha   90.00
_cell.angle_beta   90.00
_cell.angle_gamma   90.00
#
_symmetry.space_group_name_H-M   'P 1'
#
loop_
_entity.id
_entity.type
_entity.pdbx_description
1 polymer ?
#
loop_
_entity_poly.entity_id
_entity_poly.type
_entity_poly.pdbx_seq_one_letter_code
_entity_poly.pdbx_strand_id
1 'polypeptide(L)'
;MALVTPSSCVRLTAVPTAHVRHRMAVFATISPPSSGTVNWVEATNGFFERDARPIMLFDGVCNLCNGGVRFVRDNDRNRKIRYEALQSEAGKKLLRRSGRAPDDISSVVLVEKDRSYIKSEAVLKIMEYIDLPFPQLAFFLQFVPLFIRDFVYDNVANNRYTIFGRSESLPDSAAKSFRS
;
A
#
# COMPACT_ATOMS: atom_id res chain seq x y z
N MET A 1 51.19 -22.44 -79.32
CA MET A 1 50.06 -21.84 -80.07
C MET A 1 48.81 -22.68 -79.80
N ALA A 2 47.65 -22.02 -79.82
CA ALA A 2 46.29 -22.54 -79.66
C ALA A 2 45.78 -22.73 -78.22
N LEU A 3 44.97 -21.73 -77.82
CA LEU A 3 43.95 -21.70 -76.78
C LEU A 3 42.93 -22.83 -76.95
N VAL A 4 42.12 -23.09 -75.90
CA VAL A 4 40.63 -23.16 -75.91
C VAL A 4 40.15 -23.79 -74.58
N THR A 5 39.47 -22.97 -73.76
CA THR A 5 38.49 -23.36 -72.71
C THR A 5 37.18 -23.84 -73.40
N PRO A 6 36.05 -24.26 -72.76
CA PRO A 6 35.64 -24.10 -71.36
C PRO A 6 34.76 -25.26 -70.80
N SER A 7 34.12 -24.97 -69.66
CA SER A 7 32.75 -25.36 -69.28
C SER A 7 32.57 -26.51 -68.30
N SER A 8 32.50 -26.11 -67.03
CA SER A 8 31.87 -26.83 -65.93
C SER A 8 30.38 -27.08 -66.17
N CYS A 9 29.94 -28.31 -65.91
CA CYS A 9 28.57 -28.61 -65.49
C CYS A 9 28.63 -29.38 -64.17
N VAL A 10 28.28 -28.70 -63.07
CA VAL A 10 28.19 -29.28 -61.73
C VAL A 10 26.83 -29.96 -61.58
N ARG A 11 26.85 -31.26 -61.26
CA ARG A 11 25.65 -32.03 -60.90
C ARG A 11 25.24 -31.69 -59.46
N LEU A 12 24.03 -31.18 -59.30
CA LEU A 12 23.35 -31.02 -58.02
C LEU A 12 22.86 -32.38 -57.51
N THR A 13 23.39 -32.84 -56.37
CA THR A 13 22.83 -33.95 -55.59
C THR A 13 22.03 -33.36 -54.42
N ALA A 14 20.73 -33.64 -54.39
CA ALA A 14 19.84 -33.26 -53.30
C ALA A 14 20.06 -34.18 -52.08
N VAL A 15 20.24 -33.59 -50.90
CA VAL A 15 20.33 -34.28 -49.59
C VAL A 15 18.97 -34.17 -48.90
N PRO A 16 18.45 -35.24 -48.28
CA PRO A 16 17.13 -35.20 -47.64
C PRO A 16 17.15 -34.37 -46.36
N THR A 17 16.12 -33.55 -46.19
CA THR A 17 15.87 -32.71 -45.02
C THR A 17 15.53 -33.55 -43.79
N ALA A 18 16.43 -33.57 -42.80
CA ALA A 18 16.12 -34.07 -41.47
C ALA A 18 15.20 -33.07 -40.74
N HIS A 19 13.97 -33.48 -40.43
CA HIS A 19 13.06 -32.70 -39.60
C HIS A 19 13.56 -32.66 -38.15
N VAL A 20 14.23 -31.57 -37.79
CA VAL A 20 14.56 -31.23 -36.41
C VAL A 20 13.28 -30.74 -35.73
N ARG A 21 12.74 -31.54 -34.80
CA ARG A 21 11.69 -31.13 -33.87
C ARG A 21 12.29 -30.11 -32.90
N HIS A 22 12.15 -28.82 -33.21
CA HIS A 22 12.43 -27.77 -32.23
C HIS A 22 11.42 -27.87 -31.09
N ARG A 23 11.86 -28.39 -29.94
CA ARG A 23 11.24 -28.05 -28.65
C ARG A 23 11.40 -26.53 -28.50
N MET A 24 10.33 -25.77 -28.71
CA MET A 24 10.28 -24.38 -28.30
C MET A 24 10.48 -24.35 -26.79
N ALA A 25 11.68 -23.99 -26.35
CA ALA A 25 11.87 -23.46 -25.02
C ALA A 25 11.06 -22.17 -24.98
N VAL A 26 9.89 -22.23 -24.33
CA VAL A 26 9.12 -21.04 -23.99
C VAL A 26 9.95 -20.31 -22.96
N PHE A 27 10.89 -19.48 -23.41
CA PHE A 27 11.42 -18.43 -22.57
C PHE A 27 10.23 -17.53 -22.27
N ALA A 28 9.71 -17.64 -21.06
CA ALA A 28 8.83 -16.64 -20.50
C ALA A 28 9.64 -15.34 -20.49
N THR A 29 9.50 -14.54 -21.54
CA THR A 29 9.88 -13.15 -21.52
C THR A 29 9.08 -12.56 -20.36
N ILE A 30 9.75 -12.36 -19.23
CA ILE A 30 9.24 -11.54 -18.14
C ILE A 30 9.04 -10.18 -18.79
N SER A 31 7.81 -9.88 -19.19
CA SER A 31 7.45 -8.54 -19.60
C SER A 31 7.79 -7.61 -18.44
N PRO A 32 8.55 -6.53 -18.65
CA PRO A 32 8.68 -5.51 -17.61
C PRO A 32 7.27 -5.05 -17.21
N PRO A 33 7.01 -4.78 -15.91
CA PRO A 33 5.70 -4.34 -15.47
C PRO A 33 5.29 -3.11 -16.30
N SER A 34 4.07 -3.18 -16.83
CA SER A 34 3.45 -2.16 -17.67
C SER A 34 3.68 -0.75 -17.12
N SER A 35 4.04 0.16 -18.01
CA SER A 35 4.26 1.61 -17.89
C SER A 35 3.09 2.43 -17.27
N GLY A 36 2.50 1.99 -16.16
CA GLY A 36 1.33 2.63 -15.53
C GLY A 36 1.18 2.44 -14.02
N THR A 37 1.98 1.60 -13.37
CA THR A 37 1.97 1.49 -11.91
C THR A 37 2.87 2.56 -11.31
N VAL A 38 2.26 3.68 -10.90
CA VAL A 38 2.90 4.66 -10.02
C VAL A 38 3.44 3.91 -8.81
N ASN A 39 4.76 3.99 -8.57
CA ASN A 39 5.33 3.50 -7.33
C ASN A 39 4.92 4.45 -6.21
N TRP A 40 3.79 4.17 -5.58
CA TRP A 40 3.23 4.99 -4.49
C TRP A 40 4.15 5.05 -3.28
N VAL A 41 5.12 4.14 -3.13
CA VAL A 41 6.16 4.25 -2.10
C VAL A 41 7.06 5.44 -2.41
N GLU A 42 7.60 5.49 -3.63
CA GLU A 42 8.46 6.59 -4.07
C GLU A 42 7.71 7.93 -4.11
N ALA A 43 6.49 7.93 -4.65
CA ALA A 43 5.68 9.14 -4.79
C ALA A 43 5.29 9.79 -3.44
N THR A 44 5.38 9.04 -2.34
CA THR A 44 5.09 9.58 -0.99
C THR A 44 6.32 9.69 -0.11
N ASN A 45 7.54 9.43 -0.59
CA ASN A 45 8.75 9.57 0.22
C ASN A 45 8.93 11.01 0.74
N GLY A 46 8.52 12.00 -0.06
CA GLY A 46 8.51 13.41 0.33
C GLY A 46 7.70 13.73 1.60
N PHE A 47 6.74 12.89 1.98
CA PHE A 47 5.99 13.07 3.24
C PHE A 47 6.86 12.81 4.49
N PHE A 48 7.94 12.02 4.34
CA PHE A 48 8.82 11.55 5.42
C PHE A 48 10.23 12.14 5.38
N GLU A 49 10.58 12.97 4.39
CA GLU A 49 11.91 13.59 4.29
C GLU A 49 12.20 14.58 5.42
N ARG A 50 11.20 15.38 5.80
CA ARG A 50 11.32 16.42 6.83
C ARG A 50 10.87 15.97 8.21
N ASP A 51 10.07 14.91 8.27
CA ASP A 51 9.46 14.40 9.49
C ASP A 51 9.19 12.90 9.35
N ALA A 52 9.97 12.10 10.07
CA ALA A 52 9.89 10.64 10.01
C ALA A 52 8.76 10.03 10.87
N ARG A 53 7.98 10.86 11.58
CA ARG A 53 6.86 10.37 12.39
C ARG A 53 5.80 9.69 11.52
N PRO A 54 5.20 8.57 11.99
CA PRO A 54 4.13 7.90 11.28
C PRO A 54 2.90 8.80 11.11
N ILE A 55 2.15 8.55 10.03
CA ILE A 55 0.92 9.28 9.69
C ILE A 55 -0.28 8.35 9.85
N MET A 56 -1.17 8.66 10.79
CA MET A 56 -2.46 8.00 10.98
C MET A 56 -3.49 8.61 10.02
N LEU A 57 -3.99 7.80 9.09
CA LEU A 57 -5.07 8.17 8.20
C LEU A 57 -6.42 7.86 8.85
N PHE A 58 -7.36 8.80 8.79
CA PHE A 58 -8.68 8.66 9.38
C PHE A 58 -9.81 9.21 8.48
N ASP A 59 -11.02 8.70 8.69
CA ASP A 59 -12.22 9.21 8.05
C ASP A 59 -12.82 10.38 8.84
N GLY A 60 -12.72 11.60 8.30
CA GLY A 60 -13.21 12.82 8.94
C GLY A 60 -14.73 12.93 9.10
N VAL A 61 -15.53 12.13 8.38
CA VAL A 61 -17.00 12.12 8.53
C VAL A 61 -17.49 11.05 9.52
N CYS A 62 -16.60 10.17 9.99
CA CYS A 62 -16.96 9.09 10.92
C CYS A 62 -16.72 9.52 12.36
N ASN A 63 -17.79 9.54 13.18
CA ASN A 63 -17.69 9.92 14.60
C ASN A 63 -16.79 8.97 15.40
N LEU A 64 -16.83 7.66 15.10
CA LEU A 64 -15.95 6.68 15.72
C LEU A 64 -14.47 6.97 15.39
N CYS A 65 -14.15 7.21 14.12
CA CYS A 65 -12.79 7.52 13.69
C CYS A 65 -12.29 8.81 14.34
N ASN A 66 -13.12 9.86 14.35
CA ASN A 66 -12.82 11.12 15.01
C ASN A 66 -12.61 10.95 16.52
N GLY A 67 -13.43 10.13 17.19
CA GLY A 67 -13.25 9.77 18.60
C GLY A 67 -11.93 9.04 18.84
N GLY A 68 -11.58 8.09 17.97
CA GLY A 68 -10.29 7.39 18.01
C GLY A 68 -9.10 8.33 17.85
N VAL A 69 -9.13 9.25 16.88
CA VAL A 69 -8.07 10.26 16.70
C VAL A 69 -7.92 11.15 17.94
N ARG A 70 -9.03 11.61 18.53
CA ARG A 70 -8.99 12.39 19.77
C ARG A 70 -8.33 11.60 20.90
N PHE A 71 -8.75 10.34 21.08
CA PHE A 71 -8.17 9.45 22.08
C PHE A 71 -6.65 9.27 21.88
N VAL A 72 -6.19 9.01 20.66
CA VAL A 72 -4.76 8.83 20.37
C VAL A 72 -4.00 10.13 20.64
N ARG A 73 -4.52 11.28 20.16
CA ARG A 73 -3.90 12.58 20.35
C ARG A 73 -3.79 12.98 21.82
N ASP A 74 -4.79 12.67 22.63
CA ASP A 74 -4.82 13.01 24.04
C ASP A 74 -3.88 12.09 24.87
N ASN A 75 -3.49 10.93 24.32
CA ASN A 75 -2.56 9.96 24.93
C ASN A 75 -1.16 9.91 24.27
N ASP A 76 -0.91 10.74 23.25
CA ASP A 76 0.38 10.91 22.59
C ASP A 76 1.02 12.25 23.01
N ARG A 77 1.48 12.34 24.26
CA ARG A 77 2.02 13.59 24.83
C ARG A 77 3.27 14.07 24.10
N ASN A 78 4.03 13.12 23.58
CA ASN A 78 5.26 13.38 22.83
C ASN A 78 5.00 13.68 21.34
N ARG A 79 3.73 13.69 20.89
CA ARG A 79 3.32 13.93 19.51
C ARG A 79 4.10 13.05 18.53
N LYS A 80 4.24 11.75 18.83
CA LYS A 80 4.93 10.80 17.96
C LYS A 80 4.16 10.48 16.69
N ILE A 81 2.85 10.76 16.64
CA ILE A 81 1.98 10.46 15.50
C ILE A 81 1.46 11.74 14.85
N ARG A 82 1.40 11.74 13.51
CA ARG A 82 0.78 12.78 12.69
C ARG A 82 -0.57 12.29 12.18
N TYR A 83 -1.49 13.20 11.86
CA TYR A 83 -2.84 12.83 11.44
C TYR A 83 -3.15 13.42 10.07
N GLU A 84 -3.80 12.65 9.20
CA GLU A 84 -4.20 13.09 7.87
C GLU A 84 -5.59 12.52 7.53
N ALA A 85 -6.46 13.36 6.98
CA ALA A 85 -7.81 12.94 6.62
C ALA A 85 -7.79 12.20 5.28
N LEU A 86 -8.49 11.06 5.19
CA LEU A 86 -8.59 10.29 3.94
C LEU A 86 -9.22 11.08 2.78
N GLN A 87 -10.05 12.07 3.10
CA GLN A 87 -10.70 12.94 2.12
C GLN A 87 -9.73 13.91 1.43
N SER A 88 -8.56 14.19 2.02
CA SER A 88 -7.59 15.12 1.45
C SER A 88 -6.81 14.49 0.30
N GLU A 89 -6.26 15.30 -0.59
CA GLU A 89 -5.40 14.81 -1.68
C GLU A 89 -4.13 14.11 -1.15
N ALA A 90 -3.61 14.55 -0.01
CA ALA A 90 -2.51 13.90 0.68
C ALA A 90 -2.92 12.52 1.22
N GLY A 91 -4.07 12.45 1.91
CA GLY A 91 -4.63 11.22 2.45
C GLY A 91 -4.89 10.18 1.36
N LYS A 92 -5.48 10.57 0.22
CA LYS A 92 -5.70 9.68 -0.93
C LYS A 92 -4.39 9.11 -1.49
N LYS A 93 -3.33 9.92 -1.59
CA LYS A 93 -2.01 9.45 -2.05
C LYS A 93 -1.39 8.44 -1.09
N LEU A 94 -1.44 8.74 0.21
CA LEU A 94 -0.94 7.86 1.27
C LEU A 94 -1.77 6.56 1.37
N LEU A 95 -3.08 6.62 1.12
CA LEU A 95 -3.94 5.45 1.11
C LEU A 95 -3.62 4.52 -0.07
N ARG A 96 -3.38 5.07 -1.27
CA ARG A 96 -2.96 4.27 -2.44
C ARG A 96 -1.64 3.54 -2.21
N ARG A 97 -0.70 4.15 -1.48
CA ARG A 97 0.55 3.49 -1.06
C ARG A 97 0.30 2.23 -0.23
N SER A 98 -0.73 2.23 0.61
CA SER A 98 -1.08 1.06 1.43
C SER A 98 -1.76 -0.08 0.65
N GLY A 99 -1.87 0.03 -0.68
CA GLY A 99 -2.53 -0.97 -1.54
C GLY A 99 -4.06 -0.92 -1.48
N ARG A 100 -4.61 0.17 -0.93
CA ARG A 100 -6.06 0.38 -0.75
C ARG A 100 -6.61 1.28 -1.86
N ALA A 101 -7.85 1.03 -2.26
CA ALA A 101 -8.57 1.95 -3.14
C ALA A 101 -8.79 3.29 -2.41
N PRO A 102 -8.74 4.45 -3.09
CA PRO A 102 -8.92 5.77 -2.46
C PRO A 102 -10.25 5.94 -1.72
N ASP A 103 -11.26 5.18 -2.14
CA ASP A 103 -12.61 5.22 -1.59
C ASP A 103 -12.82 4.17 -0.48
N ASP A 104 -11.80 3.35 -0.18
CA ASP A 104 -11.82 2.40 0.94
C ASP A 104 -11.56 3.13 2.27
N ILE A 105 -12.54 3.94 2.67
CA ILE A 105 -12.56 4.67 3.93
C ILE A 105 -12.96 3.79 5.13
N SER A 106 -13.09 2.48 4.92
CA SER A 106 -13.66 1.54 5.90
C SER A 106 -12.75 1.27 7.09
N SER A 107 -11.48 1.67 7.04
CA SER A 107 -10.51 1.30 8.06
C SER A 107 -9.42 2.33 8.33
N VAL A 108 -8.92 2.26 9.57
CA VAL A 108 -7.76 2.99 10.07
C VAL A 108 -6.52 2.45 9.37
N VAL A 109 -5.67 3.36 8.91
CA VAL A 109 -4.40 3.04 8.25
C VAL A 109 -3.31 3.84 8.95
N LEU A 110 -2.20 3.18 9.28
CA LEU A 110 -0.99 3.83 9.77
C LEU A 110 0.08 3.72 8.69
N VAL A 111 0.65 4.85 8.27
CA VAL A 111 1.68 4.90 7.23
C VAL A 111 3.01 5.30 7.87
N GLU A 112 4.01 4.44 7.72
CA GLU A 112 5.40 4.68 8.04
C GLU A 112 6.21 4.89 6.75
N LYS A 113 7.46 5.33 6.91
CA LYS A 113 8.38 5.60 5.79
C LYS A 113 8.56 4.39 4.87
N ASP A 114 8.60 3.18 5.42
CA ASP A 114 8.91 1.96 4.66
C ASP A 114 7.73 0.98 4.58
N ARG A 115 6.71 1.15 5.42
CA ARG A 115 5.58 0.21 5.53
C ARG A 115 4.25 0.91 5.81
N SER A 116 3.14 0.20 5.61
CA SER A 116 1.83 0.65 6.06
C SER A 116 1.13 -0.50 6.76
N TYR A 117 0.33 -0.15 7.77
CA TYR A 117 -0.46 -1.07 8.57
C TYR A 117 -1.93 -0.74 8.41
N ILE A 118 -2.77 -1.77 8.43
CA ILE A 118 -4.20 -1.65 8.17
C ILE A 118 -5.01 -2.38 9.24
N LYS A 119 -6.28 -1.99 9.40
CA LYS A 119 -7.23 -2.65 10.31
C LYS A 119 -6.66 -2.79 11.73
N SER A 120 -6.72 -3.99 12.31
CA SER A 120 -6.26 -4.26 13.67
C SER A 120 -4.74 -4.12 13.83
N GLU A 121 -3.96 -4.35 12.78
CA GLU A 121 -2.51 -4.15 12.80
C GLU A 121 -2.17 -2.66 12.96
N ALA A 122 -2.91 -1.77 12.27
CA ALA A 122 -2.77 -0.33 12.44
C ALA A 122 -3.08 0.10 13.89
N VAL A 123 -4.15 -0.43 14.47
CA VAL A 123 -4.55 -0.11 15.86
C VAL A 123 -3.47 -0.54 16.85
N LEU A 124 -2.93 -1.75 16.72
CA LEU A 124 -1.84 -2.18 17.59
C LEU A 124 -0.58 -1.33 17.44
N LYS A 125 -0.19 -1.01 16.21
CA LYS A 125 0.97 -0.14 15.99
C LYS A 125 0.77 1.25 16.56
N ILE A 126 -0.40 1.84 16.41
CA ILE A 126 -0.73 3.12 17.05
C ILE A 126 -0.57 3.02 18.59
N MET A 127 -1.02 1.93 19.20
CA MET A 127 -0.89 1.71 20.65
C MET A 127 0.57 1.59 21.12
N GLU A 128 1.50 1.17 20.26
CA GLU A 128 2.95 1.16 20.56
C GLU A 128 3.56 2.57 20.58
N TYR A 129 2.97 3.51 19.83
CA TYR A 129 3.48 4.89 19.73
C TYR A 129 2.98 5.82 20.85
N ILE A 130 1.78 5.59 21.37
CA ILE A 130 1.22 6.40 22.48
C ILE A 130 1.86 6.05 23.83
N ASP A 131 1.65 6.89 24.84
CA ASP A 131 2.34 6.77 26.13
C ASP A 131 1.84 5.56 26.97
N LEU A 132 2.55 5.21 28.05
CA LEU A 132 2.15 4.11 28.92
C LEU A 132 0.75 4.33 29.52
N PRO A 133 -0.06 3.27 29.69
CA PRO A 133 0.30 1.84 29.63
C PRO A 133 0.03 1.15 28.28
N PHE A 134 -0.33 1.87 27.22
CA PHE A 134 -0.82 1.27 25.98
C PHE A 134 0.17 0.39 25.22
N PRO A 135 1.49 0.69 25.18
CA PRO A 135 2.47 -0.23 24.58
C PRO A 135 2.48 -1.61 25.26
N GLN A 136 2.22 -1.68 26.57
CA GLN A 136 2.11 -2.96 27.29
C GLN A 136 0.85 -3.72 26.88
N LEU A 137 -0.28 -3.01 26.73
CA LEU A 137 -1.52 -3.61 26.24
C LEU A 137 -1.37 -4.13 24.80
N ALA A 138 -0.69 -3.37 23.92
CA ALA A 138 -0.40 -3.80 22.56
C ALA A 138 0.44 -5.09 22.54
N PHE A 139 1.45 -5.17 23.42
CA PHE A 139 2.27 -6.36 23.62
C PHE A 139 1.46 -7.59 24.10
N PHE A 140 0.38 -7.40 24.86
CA PHE A 140 -0.51 -8.53 25.19
C PHE A 140 -1.45 -8.88 24.04
N LEU A 141 -1.98 -7.88 23.32
CA LEU A 141 -2.93 -8.09 22.23
C LEU A 141 -2.30 -8.66 20.95
N GLN A 142 -0.98 -8.60 20.77
CA GLN A 142 -0.30 -9.32 19.68
C GLN A 142 -0.41 -10.85 19.82
N PHE A 143 -0.62 -11.39 21.03
CA PHE A 143 -0.83 -12.82 21.25
C PHE A 143 -2.24 -13.27 20.85
N VAL A 144 -3.18 -12.33 20.69
CA VAL A 144 -4.51 -12.64 20.17
C VAL A 144 -4.38 -12.97 18.68
N PRO A 145 -4.88 -14.14 18.22
CA PRO A 145 -4.83 -14.52 16.81
C PRO A 145 -5.42 -13.44 15.89
N LEU A 146 -4.78 -13.23 14.74
CA LEU A 146 -5.16 -12.20 13.77
C LEU A 146 -6.64 -12.30 13.37
N PHE A 147 -7.17 -13.51 13.18
CA PHE A 147 -8.56 -13.72 12.80
C PHE A 147 -9.56 -13.19 13.84
N ILE A 148 -9.26 -13.33 15.14
CA ILE A 148 -10.14 -12.82 16.22
C ILE A 148 -10.10 -11.30 16.20
N ARG A 149 -8.89 -10.74 16.14
CA ARG A 149 -8.69 -9.30 16.21
C ARG A 149 -9.28 -8.59 15.00
N ASP A 150 -9.12 -9.16 13.81
CA ASP A 150 -9.73 -8.65 12.57
C ASP A 150 -11.24 -8.87 12.55
N PHE A 151 -11.76 -9.98 13.10
CA PHE A 151 -13.21 -10.17 13.23
C PHE A 151 -13.85 -9.10 14.12
N VAL A 152 -13.26 -8.82 15.29
CA VAL A 152 -13.72 -7.75 16.18
C VAL A 152 -13.64 -6.40 15.47
N TYR A 153 -12.52 -6.15 14.78
CA TYR A 153 -12.33 -4.92 14.01
C TYR A 153 -13.39 -4.75 12.92
N ASP A 154 -13.62 -5.77 12.10
CA ASP A 154 -14.56 -5.75 10.99
C ASP A 154 -16.00 -5.59 11.50
N ASN A 155 -16.36 -6.22 12.64
CA ASN A 155 -17.67 -6.01 13.25
C ASN A 155 -17.86 -4.54 13.68
N VAL A 156 -16.85 -3.93 14.31
CA VAL A 156 -16.92 -2.51 14.70
C VAL A 156 -16.97 -1.61 13.47
N ALA A 157 -16.13 -1.87 12.46
CA ALA A 157 -16.06 -1.09 11.23
C ALA A 157 -17.37 -1.14 10.43
N ASN A 158 -18.01 -2.30 10.34
CA ASN A 158 -19.27 -2.49 9.62
C ASN A 158 -20.45 -1.82 10.33
N ASN A 159 -20.42 -1.72 11.67
CA ASN A 159 -21.49 -1.10 12.45
C ASN A 159 -21.22 0.37 12.82
N ARG A 160 -20.08 0.94 12.42
CA ARG A 160 -19.62 2.25 12.92
C ARG A 160 -20.59 3.40 12.64
N TYR A 161 -21.23 3.42 11.47
CA TYR A 161 -22.18 4.49 11.14
C TYR A 161 -23.55 4.26 11.77
N THR A 162 -23.93 3.00 11.98
CA THR A 162 -25.19 2.62 12.64
C THR A 162 -25.15 2.94 14.12
N ILE A 163 -24.01 2.70 14.78
CA ILE A 163 -23.86 2.86 16.23
C ILE A 163 -23.41 4.29 16.59
N PHE A 164 -22.46 4.85 15.84
CA PHE A 164 -21.84 6.14 16.20
C PHE A 164 -22.26 7.30 15.29
N GLY A 165 -22.95 7.04 14.18
CA GLY A 165 -23.40 8.07 13.24
C GLY A 165 -22.30 8.67 12.37
N ARG A 166 -22.68 9.70 11.61
CA ARG A 166 -21.80 10.52 10.77
C ARG A 166 -21.78 11.95 11.31
N SER A 167 -20.67 12.65 11.11
CA SER A 167 -20.58 14.09 11.30
C SER A 167 -21.17 14.79 10.07
N GLU A 168 -22.04 15.79 10.28
CA GLU A 168 -22.66 16.55 9.19
C GLU A 168 -21.70 17.55 8.52
N SER A 169 -20.55 17.80 9.13
CA SER A 169 -19.49 18.64 8.58
C SER A 169 -18.14 17.92 8.62
N LEU A 170 -17.37 18.07 7.55
CA LEU A 170 -15.93 17.85 7.60
C LEU A 170 -15.36 18.94 8.51
N PRO A 171 -14.70 18.62 9.64
CA PRO A 171 -14.10 19.65 10.46
C PRO A 171 -13.03 20.38 9.65
N ASP A 172 -13.08 21.71 9.58
CA ASP A 172 -12.14 22.59 8.84
C ASP A 172 -10.65 22.32 9.15
N SER A 173 -10.36 21.60 10.24
CA SER A 173 -9.03 21.12 10.61
C SER A 173 -8.46 20.05 9.66
N ALA A 174 -9.30 19.33 8.89
CA ALA A 174 -8.85 18.32 7.94
C ALA A 174 -8.01 18.90 6.79
N ALA A 175 -8.16 20.20 6.48
CA ALA A 175 -7.36 20.88 5.46
C ALA A 175 -6.01 21.41 5.97
N LYS A 176 -5.74 21.38 7.28
CA LYS A 176 -4.57 22.04 7.90
C LYS A 176 -3.54 21.11 8.54
N SER A 177 -3.77 19.80 8.57
CA SER A 177 -3.05 18.85 9.45
C SER A 177 -1.63 18.44 8.99
N PHE A 178 -0.97 19.24 8.14
CA PHE A 178 0.47 19.12 7.88
C PHE A 178 1.32 20.17 8.63
N ARG A 179 0.68 21.06 9.41
CA ARG A 179 1.35 22.11 10.18
C ARG A 179 0.99 22.07 11.67
N SER A 180 1.51 21.10 12.41
CA SER A 180 1.72 21.23 13.88
C SER A 180 2.63 20.16 14.44
#